data_AF-A0ABD5RYU7-F1
#
_entry.id   AF-A0ABD5RYU7-F1
#
_cell.length_a   1.000
_cell.length_b   1.000
_cell.length_c   1.000
_cell.angle_alpha   90.00
_cell.angle_beta   90.00
_cell.angle_gamma   90.00
#
_symmetry.space_group_name_H-M   'P 1'
#
loop_
_entity.id
_entity.type
_entity.pdbx_description
1 polymer ?
#
loop_
_entity_poly.entity_id
_entity_poly.type
_entity_poly.pdbx_seq_one_letter_code
_entity_poly.pdbx_strand_id
1 'polypeptide(L)'
;MDQFGTFMSMMFDDFGEFFEGVLEGVIALPPEERFTRSHEVVIEQIREEFGTEGAFAAQFAQFNDEQIPNFVRQLNQKLITDLVRGIYFHREADIYLILAALVQTSDNIVGILEGDFDQDVKEVAYSSMMALWCRLVHEIRQGEEPPIRELALDIYRARYYVNEAMDDSAVDVETPDHLPEEKIEQEMIEFGAAIAYKLAKISVGRGAELAGLREREFRKRVLPAYGIEPRTGPRSADELGEPI
;
A
#
# COMPACT_ATOMS: atom_id res chain seq x y z
N MET A 1 6.62 16.60 -12.16
CA MET A 1 6.00 17.85 -11.68
C MET A 1 4.91 18.26 -12.65
N ASP A 2 3.67 18.47 -12.21
CA ASP A 2 2.72 17.42 -11.82
C ASP A 2 1.35 17.93 -12.29
N GLN A 3 0.75 17.33 -13.32
CA GLN A 3 -0.54 17.81 -13.86
C GLN A 3 -1.64 17.79 -12.78
N PHE A 4 -1.51 16.91 -11.80
CA PHE A 4 -2.38 16.84 -10.63
C PHE A 4 -2.14 17.99 -9.65
N GLY A 5 -0.89 18.23 -9.23
CA GLY A 5 -0.55 19.41 -8.42
C GLY A 5 -0.95 20.74 -9.08
N THR A 6 -0.77 20.89 -10.40
CA THR A 6 -1.24 22.07 -11.17
C THR A 6 -2.77 22.15 -11.24
N PHE A 7 -3.47 21.02 -11.35
CA PHE A 7 -4.93 20.97 -11.42
C PHE A 7 -5.59 21.24 -10.06
N MET A 8 -5.05 20.69 -8.97
CA MET A 8 -5.55 20.93 -7.62
C MET A 8 -5.23 22.35 -7.14
N SER A 9 -4.04 22.88 -7.42
CA SER A 9 -3.71 24.30 -7.12
C SER A 9 -4.50 25.32 -7.95
N MET A 10 -5.14 24.93 -9.05
CA MET A 10 -6.07 25.80 -9.80
C MET A 10 -7.49 25.80 -9.23
N MET A 11 -7.90 24.77 -8.49
CA MET A 11 -9.25 24.68 -7.92
C MET A 11 -9.31 25.14 -6.45
N PHE A 12 -8.16 25.30 -5.79
CA PHE A 12 -8.06 25.52 -4.36
C PHE A 12 -6.93 26.52 -4.05
N ASP A 13 -7.27 27.65 -3.41
CA ASP A 13 -6.28 28.65 -2.99
C ASP A 13 -5.43 28.15 -1.79
N ASP A 14 -5.98 27.30 -0.91
CA ASP A 14 -5.34 26.76 0.32
C ASP A 14 -5.22 25.22 0.36
N PHE A 15 -5.14 24.57 -0.80
CA PHE A 15 -5.01 23.10 -0.87
C PHE A 15 -3.81 22.56 -0.10
N GLY A 16 -2.71 23.33 -0.04
CA GLY A 16 -1.54 22.97 0.73
C GLY A 16 -1.88 22.81 2.21
N GLU A 17 -2.57 23.79 2.80
CA GLU A 17 -2.93 23.79 4.22
C GLU A 17 -3.86 22.63 4.58
N PHE A 18 -4.85 22.31 3.73
CA PHE A 18 -5.69 21.12 3.91
C PHE A 18 -4.86 19.82 3.95
N PHE A 19 -3.94 19.63 2.99
CA PHE A 19 -3.11 18.42 2.93
C PHE A 19 -2.13 18.33 4.09
N GLU A 20 -1.55 19.46 4.50
CA GLU A 20 -0.70 19.52 5.69
C GLU A 20 -1.50 19.18 6.95
N GLY A 21 -2.70 19.74 7.13
CA GLY A 21 -3.57 19.46 8.28
C GLY A 21 -3.93 17.98 8.38
N VAL A 22 -4.33 17.35 7.26
CA VAL A 22 -4.59 15.90 7.22
C VAL A 22 -3.31 15.11 7.53
N LEU A 23 -2.18 15.47 6.92
CA LEU A 23 -0.92 14.77 7.13
C LEU A 23 -0.48 14.82 8.60
N GLU A 24 -0.43 16.01 9.18
CA GLU A 24 -0.03 16.22 10.57
C GLU A 24 -1.00 15.55 11.54
N GLY A 25 -2.32 15.69 11.29
CA GLY A 25 -3.36 15.06 12.11
C GLY A 25 -3.26 13.54 12.11
N VAL A 26 -3.10 12.91 10.94
CA VAL A 26 -2.96 11.45 10.82
C VAL A 26 -1.67 10.95 11.46
N ILE A 27 -0.54 11.64 11.25
CA ILE A 27 0.75 11.22 11.83
C ILE A 27 0.74 11.36 13.35
N ALA A 28 0.05 12.35 13.89
CA ALA A 28 -0.07 12.57 15.34
C ALA A 28 -0.91 11.51 16.07
N LEU A 29 -1.76 10.76 15.35
CA LEU A 29 -2.55 9.69 15.96
C LEU A 29 -1.66 8.56 16.51
N PRO A 30 -2.05 7.92 17.63
CA PRO A 30 -1.49 6.65 18.06
C PRO A 30 -1.56 5.61 16.93
N PRO A 31 -0.63 4.63 16.87
CA PRO A 31 -0.59 3.70 15.75
C PRO A 31 -1.92 2.97 15.46
N GLU A 32 -2.58 2.42 16.48
CA GLU A 32 -3.88 1.76 16.33
C GLU A 32 -4.95 2.70 15.75
N GLU A 33 -5.10 3.89 16.33
CA GLU A 33 -6.08 4.89 15.89
C GLU A 33 -5.75 5.41 14.48
N ARG A 34 -4.48 5.46 14.10
CA ARG A 34 -4.08 5.85 12.75
C ARG A 34 -4.70 4.92 11.70
N PHE A 35 -4.68 3.61 11.92
CA PHE A 35 -5.22 2.64 10.94
C PHE A 35 -6.73 2.44 11.01
N THR A 36 -7.37 2.88 12.09
CA THR A 36 -8.82 2.65 12.33
C THR A 36 -9.65 3.94 12.28
N ARG A 37 -9.06 5.11 12.53
CA ARG A 37 -9.75 6.40 12.71
C ARG A 37 -9.20 7.57 11.90
N SER A 38 -8.20 7.38 11.03
CA SER A 38 -7.71 8.48 10.18
C SER A 38 -8.80 9.11 9.29
N HIS A 39 -9.89 8.41 9.00
CA HIS A 39 -11.06 8.98 8.33
C HIS A 39 -11.69 10.14 9.12
N GLU A 40 -11.66 10.09 10.46
CA GLU A 40 -12.18 11.14 11.34
C GLU A 40 -11.39 12.45 11.17
N VAL A 41 -10.05 12.35 11.09
CA VAL A 41 -9.17 13.51 10.83
C VAL A 41 -9.51 14.18 9.49
N VAL A 42 -9.77 13.39 8.45
CA VAL A 42 -10.16 13.93 7.15
C VAL A 42 -11.51 14.64 7.23
N ILE A 43 -12.49 14.06 7.92
CA ILE A 43 -13.81 14.67 8.13
C ILE A 43 -13.71 15.97 8.92
N GLU A 44 -12.88 16.01 9.96
CA GLU A 44 -12.61 17.21 10.75
C GLU A 44 -11.98 18.29 9.88
N GLN A 45 -10.93 17.99 9.13
CA GLN A 45 -10.30 18.96 8.23
C GLN A 45 -11.27 19.46 7.15
N ILE A 46 -12.14 18.58 6.62
CA ILE A 46 -13.20 18.96 5.68
C ILE A 46 -14.17 19.98 6.32
N ARG A 47 -14.53 19.78 7.59
CA ARG A 47 -15.42 20.69 8.31
C ARG A 47 -14.76 22.02 8.63
N GLU A 48 -13.47 22.02 8.94
CA GLU A 48 -12.71 23.24 9.21
C GLU A 48 -12.55 24.10 7.95
N GLU A 49 -12.14 23.49 6.83
CA GLU A 49 -11.84 24.22 5.59
C GLU A 49 -13.08 24.52 4.74
N PHE A 50 -14.04 23.58 4.68
CA PHE A 50 -15.18 23.66 3.77
C PHE A 50 -16.53 23.78 4.49
N GLY A 51 -16.55 23.75 5.82
CA GLY A 51 -17.75 23.84 6.66
C GLY A 51 -18.61 22.56 6.69
N THR A 52 -18.77 21.88 5.55
CA THR A 52 -19.53 20.63 5.46
C THR A 52 -18.97 19.67 4.39
N GLU A 53 -19.18 18.38 4.59
CA GLU A 53 -18.83 17.32 3.62
C GLU A 53 -19.55 17.52 2.27
N GLY A 54 -20.80 18.02 2.29
CA GLY A 54 -21.55 18.34 1.07
C GLY A 54 -20.96 19.52 0.29
N ALA A 55 -20.43 20.53 0.99
CA ALA A 55 -19.73 21.65 0.35
C ALA A 55 -18.42 21.20 -0.29
N PHE A 56 -17.68 20.32 0.38
CA PHE A 56 -16.50 19.67 -0.19
C PHE A 56 -16.86 18.82 -1.42
N ALA A 57 -17.85 17.93 -1.32
CA ALA A 57 -18.31 17.09 -2.43
C ALA A 57 -18.76 17.92 -3.65
N ALA A 58 -19.37 19.09 -3.44
CA ALA A 58 -19.76 19.99 -4.51
C ALA A 58 -18.56 20.54 -5.32
N GLN A 59 -17.38 20.70 -4.71
CA GLN A 59 -16.14 21.08 -5.42
C GLN A 59 -15.68 19.98 -6.39
N PHE A 60 -16.06 18.73 -6.11
CA PHE A 60 -15.69 17.55 -6.88
C PHE A 60 -16.86 16.93 -7.63
N ALA A 61 -17.95 17.67 -7.88
CA ALA A 61 -19.16 17.15 -8.53
C ALA A 61 -18.91 16.53 -9.93
N GLN A 62 -17.76 16.84 -10.55
CA GLN A 62 -17.29 16.27 -11.82
C GLN A 62 -16.60 14.90 -11.67
N PHE A 63 -16.17 14.56 -10.46
CA PHE A 63 -15.65 13.25 -10.10
C PHE A 63 -16.81 12.33 -9.74
N ASN A 64 -16.98 11.27 -10.52
CA ASN A 64 -17.90 10.20 -10.14
C ASN A 64 -17.18 9.22 -9.17
N ASP A 65 -17.97 8.39 -8.50
CA ASP A 65 -17.47 7.42 -7.51
C ASP A 65 -16.39 6.47 -8.06
N GLU A 66 -16.32 6.30 -9.39
CA GLU A 66 -15.34 5.46 -10.08
C GLU A 66 -14.01 6.17 -10.39
N GLN A 67 -13.97 7.49 -10.46
CA GLN A 67 -12.76 8.23 -10.88
C GLN A 67 -11.66 8.19 -9.83
N ILE A 68 -12.00 8.30 -8.54
CA ILE A 68 -11.02 8.31 -7.44
C ILE A 68 -10.34 6.93 -7.32
N PRO A 69 -11.06 5.80 -7.23
CA PRO A 69 -10.43 4.48 -7.21
C PRO A 69 -9.55 4.22 -8.44
N ASN A 70 -10.02 4.59 -9.63
CA ASN A 70 -9.24 4.44 -10.86
C ASN A 70 -7.95 5.27 -10.86
N PHE A 71 -8.00 6.50 -10.32
CA PHE A 71 -6.80 7.32 -10.15
C PHE A 71 -5.80 6.66 -9.20
N VAL A 72 -6.25 6.19 -8.04
CA VAL A 72 -5.38 5.51 -7.06
C VAL A 72 -4.77 4.25 -7.66
N ARG A 73 -5.54 3.43 -8.39
CA ARG A 73 -5.00 2.25 -9.09
C ARG A 73 -3.94 2.62 -10.12
N GLN A 74 -4.15 3.67 -10.91
CA GLN A 74 -3.15 4.13 -11.89
C GLN A 74 -1.86 4.60 -11.21
N LEU A 75 -1.99 5.33 -10.10
CA LEU A 75 -0.86 5.74 -9.28
C LEU A 75 -0.11 4.51 -8.74
N ASN A 76 -0.82 3.54 -8.16
CA ASN A 76 -0.27 2.30 -7.66
C ASN A 76 0.43 1.49 -8.75
N GLN A 77 -0.17 1.34 -9.93
CA GLN A 77 0.41 0.64 -11.07
C GLN A 77 1.72 1.30 -11.54
N LYS A 78 1.77 2.63 -11.56
CA LYS A 78 2.98 3.37 -11.90
C LYS A 78 4.07 3.14 -10.85
N LEU A 79 3.75 3.34 -9.58
CA LEU A 79 4.68 3.17 -8.46
C LEU A 79 5.22 1.75 -8.41
N ILE A 80 4.37 0.73 -8.48
CA ILE A 80 4.83 -0.65 -8.42
C ILE A 80 5.73 -1.01 -9.60
N THR A 81 5.46 -0.47 -10.79
CA THR A 81 6.32 -0.68 -11.96
C THR A 81 7.72 -0.10 -11.74
N ASP A 82 7.80 1.11 -11.18
CA ASP A 82 9.07 1.77 -10.90
C ASP A 82 9.83 1.09 -9.75
N LEU A 83 9.14 0.67 -8.69
CA LEU A 83 9.72 -0.07 -7.57
C LEU A 83 10.27 -1.44 -8.02
N VAL A 84 9.52 -2.16 -8.85
CA VAL A 84 9.95 -3.44 -9.42
C VAL A 84 11.19 -3.29 -10.28
N ARG A 85 11.32 -2.18 -11.03
CA ARG A 85 12.57 -1.86 -11.73
C ARG A 85 13.71 -1.61 -10.74
N GLY A 86 13.46 -0.87 -9.66
CA GLY A 86 14.44 -0.66 -8.58
C GLY A 86 15.00 -1.97 -8.01
N ILE A 87 14.12 -2.94 -7.71
CA ILE A 87 14.49 -4.29 -7.21
C ILE A 87 15.44 -5.02 -8.17
N TYR A 88 15.34 -4.76 -9.47
CA TYR A 88 16.21 -5.37 -10.47
C TYR A 88 17.62 -4.76 -10.46
N PHE A 89 17.75 -3.45 -10.24
CA PHE A 89 19.01 -2.72 -10.36
C PHE A 89 19.79 -2.59 -9.05
N HIS A 90 19.13 -2.66 -7.90
CA HIS A 90 19.77 -2.50 -6.60
C HIS A 90 20.07 -3.84 -5.93
N ARG A 91 21.27 -3.94 -5.31
CA ARG A 91 21.69 -5.12 -4.54
C ARG A 91 21.00 -5.22 -3.18
N GLU A 92 20.84 -4.08 -2.52
CA GLU A 92 20.05 -3.93 -1.29
C GLU A 92 18.66 -3.47 -1.73
N ALA A 93 17.76 -4.43 -1.88
CA ALA A 93 16.43 -4.20 -2.46
C ALA A 93 15.33 -4.05 -1.38
N ASP A 94 15.67 -4.18 -0.10
CA ASP A 94 14.72 -4.33 1.00
C ASP A 94 13.73 -3.17 1.06
N ILE A 95 14.21 -1.91 0.96
CA ILE A 95 13.32 -0.75 0.90
C ILE A 95 12.35 -0.81 -0.30
N TYR A 96 12.82 -1.26 -1.47
CA TYR A 96 11.95 -1.40 -2.64
C TYR A 96 10.93 -2.53 -2.47
N LEU A 97 11.29 -3.61 -1.77
CA LEU A 97 10.40 -4.73 -1.44
C LEU A 97 9.32 -4.28 -0.45
N ILE A 98 9.69 -3.53 0.60
CA ILE A 98 8.75 -2.96 1.57
C ILE A 98 7.81 -1.96 0.89
N LEU A 99 8.33 -1.05 0.06
CA LEU A 99 7.50 -0.12 -0.69
C LEU A 99 6.58 -0.84 -1.68
N ALA A 100 7.03 -1.94 -2.29
CA ALA A 100 6.18 -2.76 -3.14
C ALA A 100 5.03 -3.41 -2.35
N ALA A 101 5.32 -3.90 -1.13
CA ALA A 101 4.30 -4.41 -0.21
C ALA A 101 3.29 -3.32 0.19
N LEU A 102 3.74 -2.09 0.45
CA LEU A 102 2.87 -0.94 0.73
C LEU A 102 1.91 -0.67 -0.42
N VAL A 103 2.44 -0.55 -1.65
CA VAL A 103 1.63 -0.26 -2.83
C VAL A 103 0.62 -1.38 -3.11
N GLN A 104 1.02 -2.65 -2.99
CA GLN A 104 0.10 -3.77 -3.16
C GLN A 104 -0.96 -3.81 -2.04
N THR A 105 -0.61 -3.43 -0.82
CA THR A 105 -1.57 -3.33 0.30
C THR A 105 -2.58 -2.23 0.03
N SER A 106 -2.14 -1.06 -0.44
CA SER A 106 -3.04 0.02 -0.87
C SER A 106 -3.95 -0.43 -2.01
N ASP A 107 -3.44 -1.17 -3.00
CA ASP A 107 -4.26 -1.69 -4.12
C ASP A 107 -5.33 -2.68 -3.64
N ASN A 108 -4.99 -3.57 -2.70
CA ASN A 108 -5.96 -4.48 -2.08
C ASN A 108 -7.05 -3.71 -1.32
N ILE A 109 -6.67 -2.67 -0.59
CA ILE A 109 -7.61 -1.80 0.15
C ILE A 109 -8.55 -1.07 -0.81
N VAL A 110 -8.07 -0.58 -1.95
CA VAL A 110 -8.93 0.03 -2.97
C VAL A 110 -10.01 -0.96 -3.44
N GLY A 111 -9.66 -2.23 -3.63
CA GLY A 111 -10.62 -3.29 -3.95
C GLY A 111 -11.72 -3.49 -2.90
N ILE A 112 -11.42 -3.24 -1.61
CA ILE A 112 -12.40 -3.28 -0.52
C ILE A 112 -13.32 -2.06 -0.58
N LEU A 113 -12.77 -0.85 -0.81
CA LEU A 113 -13.56 0.37 -0.91
C LEU A 113 -14.59 0.32 -2.05
N GLU A 114 -14.24 -0.31 -3.16
CA GLU A 114 -15.12 -0.54 -4.32
C GLU A 114 -16.06 -1.73 -4.15
N GLY A 115 -15.76 -2.63 -3.21
CA GLY A 115 -16.57 -3.81 -2.92
C GLY A 115 -17.88 -3.50 -2.22
N ASP A 116 -18.73 -4.52 -2.13
CA ASP A 116 -19.99 -4.48 -1.36
C ASP A 116 -19.72 -4.92 0.09
N PHE A 117 -19.01 -4.06 0.82
CA PHE A 117 -18.71 -4.22 2.24
C PHE A 117 -19.47 -3.19 3.08
N ASP A 118 -19.69 -3.54 4.35
CA ASP A 118 -20.31 -2.64 5.33
C ASP A 118 -19.51 -1.35 5.50
N GLN A 119 -20.21 -0.27 5.88
CA GLN A 119 -19.61 1.06 6.02
C GLN A 119 -18.44 1.07 7.01
N ASP A 120 -18.57 0.39 8.15
CA ASP A 120 -17.51 0.28 9.17
C ASP A 120 -16.22 -0.33 8.60
N VAL A 121 -16.35 -1.36 7.73
CA VAL A 121 -15.20 -1.97 7.04
C VAL A 121 -14.56 -0.98 6.08
N LYS A 122 -15.37 -0.21 5.34
CA LYS A 122 -14.89 0.81 4.41
C LYS A 122 -14.19 1.96 5.14
N GLU A 123 -14.64 2.33 6.32
CA GLU A 123 -14.01 3.36 7.15
C GLU A 123 -12.64 2.93 7.67
N VAL A 124 -12.50 1.67 8.12
CA VAL A 124 -11.21 1.09 8.51
C VAL A 124 -10.28 0.96 7.29
N ALA A 125 -10.80 0.48 6.16
CA ALA A 125 -10.08 0.40 4.90
C ALA A 125 -9.55 1.77 4.46
N TYR A 126 -10.41 2.79 4.46
CA TYR A 126 -10.01 4.16 4.13
C TYR A 126 -8.97 4.71 5.10
N SER A 127 -9.18 4.52 6.41
CA SER A 127 -8.24 4.93 7.44
C SER A 127 -6.86 4.28 7.28
N SER A 128 -6.84 2.99 6.97
CA SER A 128 -5.62 2.24 6.71
C SER A 128 -4.89 2.71 5.46
N MET A 129 -5.62 3.01 4.39
CA MET A 129 -5.03 3.61 3.18
C MET A 129 -4.43 4.99 3.48
N MET A 130 -5.17 5.86 4.17
CA MET A 130 -4.71 7.20 4.55
C MET A 130 -3.46 7.14 5.42
N ALA A 131 -3.45 6.27 6.44
CA ALA A 131 -2.30 6.04 7.30
C ALA A 131 -1.02 5.70 6.50
N LEU A 132 -1.11 4.76 5.56
CA LEU A 132 0.02 4.35 4.72
C LEU A 132 0.54 5.48 3.84
N TRP A 133 -0.37 6.23 3.19
CA TRP A 133 0.03 7.34 2.30
C TRP A 133 0.59 8.52 3.08
N CYS A 134 -0.03 8.90 4.20
CA CYS A 134 0.48 9.94 5.08
C CYS A 134 1.87 9.56 5.60
N ARG A 135 2.08 8.31 6.04
CA ARG A 135 3.41 7.85 6.46
C ARG A 135 4.42 7.97 5.33
N LEU A 136 4.10 7.46 4.14
CA LEU A 136 5.01 7.53 3.00
C LEU A 136 5.38 8.98 2.62
N VAL A 137 4.40 9.88 2.57
CA VAL A 137 4.62 11.30 2.27
C VAL A 137 5.47 11.96 3.36
N HIS A 138 5.20 11.66 4.64
CA HIS A 138 5.97 12.15 5.76
C HIS A 138 7.45 11.77 5.63
N GLU A 139 7.75 10.49 5.40
CA GLU A 139 9.13 10.00 5.25
C GLU A 139 9.86 10.65 4.07
N ILE A 140 9.20 10.75 2.90
CA ILE A 140 9.79 11.39 1.72
C ILE A 140 10.16 12.85 2.00
N ARG A 141 9.36 13.56 2.81
CA ARG A 141 9.56 14.98 3.12
C ARG A 141 10.65 15.24 4.15
N GLN A 142 10.85 14.33 5.10
CA GLN A 142 11.98 14.43 6.03
C GLN A 142 13.32 14.32 5.31
N GLY A 143 13.34 13.73 4.10
CA GLY A 143 14.54 13.63 3.26
C GLY A 143 15.58 12.65 3.80
N GLU A 144 15.23 11.91 4.84
CA GLU A 144 16.01 10.81 5.40
C GLU A 144 15.60 9.48 4.74
N GLU A 145 16.46 8.47 4.82
CA GLU A 145 16.09 7.14 4.36
C GLU A 145 14.95 6.61 5.23
N PRO A 146 13.81 6.17 4.65
CA PRO A 146 12.66 5.78 5.46
C PRO A 146 13.02 4.64 6.42
N PRO A 147 12.54 4.67 7.68
CA PRO A 147 12.76 3.60 8.64
C PRO A 147 12.03 2.34 8.17
N ILE A 148 12.75 1.46 7.47
CA ILE A 148 12.24 0.23 6.82
C ILE A 148 11.35 -0.58 7.78
N ARG A 149 11.77 -0.71 9.04
CA ARG A 149 11.02 -1.43 10.09
C ARG A 149 9.70 -0.79 10.43
N GLU A 150 9.67 0.52 10.61
CA GLU A 150 8.44 1.22 10.95
C GLU A 150 7.45 1.19 9.79
N LEU A 151 7.94 1.33 8.55
CA LEU A 151 7.12 1.12 7.36
C LEU A 151 6.57 -0.31 7.27
N ALA A 152 7.41 -1.32 7.53
CA ALA A 152 6.95 -2.71 7.54
C ALA A 152 5.86 -2.95 8.59
N LEU A 153 6.03 -2.38 9.80
CA LEU A 153 5.05 -2.44 10.88
C LEU A 153 3.74 -1.76 10.51
N ASP A 154 3.80 -0.59 9.88
CA ASP A 154 2.62 0.16 9.43
C ASP A 154 1.87 -0.58 8.30
N ILE A 155 2.57 -1.22 7.36
CA ILE A 155 1.95 -2.10 6.34
C ILE A 155 1.28 -3.30 7.00
N TYR A 156 1.93 -3.91 7.99
CA TYR A 156 1.38 -5.05 8.72
C TYR A 156 0.12 -4.67 9.51
N ARG A 157 0.12 -3.50 10.19
CA ARG A 157 -1.05 -2.95 10.88
C ARG A 157 -2.22 -2.71 9.93
N ALA A 158 -1.97 -2.08 8.77
CA ALA A 158 -3.00 -1.88 7.76
C ALA A 158 -3.65 -3.21 7.35
N ARG A 159 -2.84 -4.25 7.08
CA ARG A 159 -3.35 -5.59 6.75
C ARG A 159 -4.14 -6.20 7.92
N TYR A 160 -3.64 -6.07 9.15
CA TYR A 160 -4.28 -6.60 10.36
C TYR A 160 -5.66 -5.99 10.59
N TYR A 161 -5.76 -4.67 10.72
CA TYR A 161 -7.02 -3.99 11.06
C TYR A 161 -8.07 -4.13 9.95
N VAL A 162 -7.64 -4.12 8.68
CA VAL A 162 -8.56 -4.35 7.56
C VAL A 162 -9.12 -5.78 7.58
N ASN A 163 -8.27 -6.79 7.82
CA ASN A 163 -8.73 -8.17 7.92
C ASN A 163 -9.62 -8.40 9.15
N GLU A 164 -9.29 -7.78 10.29
CA GLU A 164 -10.08 -7.81 11.51
C GLU A 164 -11.48 -7.22 11.28
N ALA A 165 -11.56 -6.06 10.61
CA ALA A 165 -12.83 -5.40 10.29
C ALA A 165 -13.71 -6.23 9.36
N MET A 166 -13.13 -7.01 8.45
CA MET A 166 -13.87 -7.88 7.52
C MET A 166 -14.54 -9.09 8.20
N ASP A 167 -14.42 -9.24 9.53
CA ASP A 167 -14.95 -10.34 10.35
C ASP A 167 -14.56 -11.72 9.78
N ASP A 168 -13.41 -11.79 9.13
CA ASP A 168 -12.86 -13.05 8.67
C ASP A 168 -12.23 -13.71 9.90
N SER A 169 -13.05 -14.50 10.60
CA SER A 169 -12.68 -15.45 11.68
C SER A 169 -11.53 -16.42 11.33
N ALA A 170 -10.84 -16.21 10.21
CA ALA A 170 -9.91 -17.10 9.55
C ALA A 170 -8.43 -16.81 9.80
N VAL A 171 -8.05 -15.78 10.55
CA VAL A 171 -6.63 -15.58 10.83
C VAL A 171 -6.39 -15.24 12.29
N ASP A 172 -5.84 -16.21 13.02
CA ASP A 172 -5.20 -16.11 14.33
C ASP A 172 -3.94 -15.20 14.19
N VAL A 173 -4.13 -13.96 13.71
CA VAL A 173 -3.05 -12.98 13.54
C VAL A 173 -2.81 -12.39 14.91
N GLU A 174 -1.65 -12.70 15.48
CA GLU A 174 -1.17 -11.98 16.65
C GLU A 174 -1.17 -10.48 16.35
N THR A 175 -1.72 -9.67 17.26
CA THR A 175 -1.72 -8.22 17.15
C THR A 175 -0.31 -7.74 16.78
N PRO A 176 -0.16 -6.82 15.80
CA PRO A 176 1.14 -6.39 15.28
C PRO A 176 2.13 -5.98 16.39
N ASP A 177 1.63 -5.37 17.46
CA ASP A 177 2.42 -4.85 18.58
C ASP A 177 2.97 -5.94 19.52
N HIS A 178 2.54 -7.20 19.38
CA HIS A 178 3.03 -8.34 20.15
C HIS A 178 4.04 -9.21 19.39
N LEU A 179 4.24 -8.92 18.11
CA LEU A 179 5.18 -9.64 17.26
C LEU A 179 6.58 -8.99 17.32
N PRO A 180 7.67 -9.78 17.25
CA PRO A 180 9.01 -9.22 17.05
C PRO A 180 9.08 -8.41 15.75
N GLU A 181 9.61 -7.19 15.81
CA GLU A 181 9.72 -6.31 14.64
C GLU A 181 10.45 -6.97 13.46
N GLU A 182 11.50 -7.74 13.73
CA GLU A 182 12.26 -8.43 12.69
C GLU A 182 11.43 -9.50 11.97
N LYS A 183 10.45 -10.10 12.66
CA LYS A 183 9.53 -11.07 12.06
C LYS A 183 8.57 -10.35 11.10
N ILE A 184 8.08 -9.18 11.48
CA ILE A 184 7.21 -8.36 10.64
C ILE A 184 7.97 -7.85 9.42
N GLU A 185 9.17 -7.29 9.63
CA GLU A 185 10.06 -6.83 8.56
C GLU A 185 10.29 -7.94 7.54
N GLN A 186 10.68 -9.12 8.00
CA GLN A 186 10.90 -10.28 7.14
C GLN A 186 9.64 -10.71 6.39
N GLU A 187 8.47 -10.71 7.02
CA GLU A 187 7.22 -11.05 6.34
C GLU A 187 6.88 -10.04 5.22
N MET A 188 7.12 -8.75 5.46
CA MET A 188 6.90 -7.72 4.45
C MET A 188 7.91 -7.77 3.31
N ILE A 189 9.18 -8.12 3.58
CA ILE A 189 10.19 -8.41 2.56
C ILE A 189 9.74 -9.60 1.70
N GLU A 190 9.26 -10.68 2.31
CA GLU A 190 8.74 -11.84 1.60
C GLU A 190 7.53 -11.50 0.73
N PHE A 191 6.64 -10.65 1.23
CA PHE A 191 5.50 -10.15 0.47
C PHE A 191 5.96 -9.35 -0.76
N GLY A 192 6.86 -8.39 -0.56
CA GLY A 192 7.50 -7.61 -1.64
C GLY A 192 8.17 -8.50 -2.69
N ALA A 193 8.88 -9.54 -2.25
CA ALA A 193 9.54 -10.49 -3.15
C ALA A 193 8.54 -11.32 -3.96
N ALA A 194 7.40 -11.70 -3.37
CA ALA A 194 6.31 -12.37 -4.07
C ALA A 194 5.70 -11.47 -5.17
N ILE A 195 5.51 -10.19 -4.86
CA ILE A 195 5.02 -9.18 -5.81
C ILE A 195 6.03 -8.98 -6.95
N ALA A 196 7.30 -8.82 -6.63
CA ALA A 196 8.37 -8.71 -7.62
C ALA A 196 8.41 -9.95 -8.54
N TYR A 197 8.28 -11.14 -7.96
CA TYR A 197 8.17 -12.37 -8.73
C TYR A 197 6.96 -12.37 -9.69
N LYS A 198 5.78 -11.95 -9.22
CA LYS A 198 4.55 -11.86 -10.02
C LYS A 198 4.71 -10.86 -11.17
N LEU A 199 5.23 -9.67 -10.90
CA LEU A 199 5.21 -8.53 -11.84
C LEU A 199 6.47 -8.40 -12.69
N ALA A 200 7.66 -8.56 -12.11
CA ALA A 200 8.95 -8.43 -12.80
C ALA A 200 9.28 -9.60 -13.72
N LYS A 201 8.50 -10.68 -13.59
CA LYS A 201 8.72 -11.95 -14.28
C LYS A 201 10.09 -12.61 -14.00
N ILE A 202 10.65 -12.40 -12.82
CA ILE A 202 11.88 -13.05 -12.37
C ILE A 202 11.69 -14.54 -12.10
N SER A 203 12.80 -15.28 -12.00
CA SER A 203 12.79 -16.71 -11.65
C SER A 203 12.44 -16.93 -10.18
N VAL A 204 11.98 -18.14 -9.84
CA VAL A 204 11.71 -18.53 -8.44
C VAL A 204 12.98 -18.42 -7.58
N GLY A 205 14.15 -18.76 -8.14
CA GLY A 205 15.43 -18.60 -7.47
C GLY A 205 15.76 -17.15 -7.11
N ARG A 206 15.52 -16.20 -8.03
CA ARG A 206 15.71 -14.77 -7.74
C ARG A 206 14.70 -14.26 -6.71
N GLY A 207 13.44 -14.69 -6.79
CA GLY A 207 12.43 -14.36 -5.77
C GLY A 207 12.82 -14.85 -4.38
N ALA A 208 13.37 -16.07 -4.28
CA ALA A 208 13.87 -16.62 -3.03
C ALA A 208 15.10 -15.87 -2.48
N GLU A 209 16.03 -15.48 -3.36
CA GLU A 209 17.18 -14.65 -3.00
C GLU A 209 16.73 -13.30 -2.41
N LEU A 210 15.79 -12.61 -3.07
CA LEU A 210 15.22 -11.35 -2.58
C LEU A 210 14.51 -11.50 -1.24
N ALA A 211 13.89 -12.65 -1.00
CA ALA A 211 13.24 -12.97 0.27
C ALA A 211 14.21 -13.42 1.37
N GLY A 212 15.50 -13.64 1.08
CA GLY A 212 16.45 -14.23 2.04
C GLY A 212 16.16 -15.70 2.37
N LEU A 213 15.49 -16.43 1.47
CA LEU A 213 15.01 -17.80 1.70
C LEU A 213 15.64 -18.80 0.74
N ARG A 214 15.46 -20.09 1.03
CA ARG A 214 15.70 -21.15 0.05
C ARG A 214 14.57 -21.19 -0.98
N GLU A 215 14.90 -21.55 -2.22
CA GLU A 215 13.92 -21.66 -3.32
C GLU A 215 12.69 -22.51 -2.96
N ARG A 216 12.90 -23.62 -2.24
CA ARG A 216 11.83 -24.50 -1.77
C ARG A 216 10.87 -23.79 -0.82
N GLU A 217 11.38 -22.94 0.08
CA GLU A 217 10.57 -22.23 1.08
C GLU A 217 9.76 -21.13 0.38
N PHE A 218 10.40 -20.34 -0.47
CA PHE A 218 9.72 -19.32 -1.27
C PHE A 218 8.58 -19.94 -2.11
N ARG A 219 8.86 -21.05 -2.80
CA ARG A 219 7.87 -21.74 -3.64
C ARG A 219 6.70 -22.35 -2.87
N LYS A 220 6.95 -22.93 -1.69
CA LYS A 220 5.94 -23.72 -0.96
C LYS A 220 5.24 -22.96 0.16
N ARG A 221 5.81 -21.85 0.62
CA ARG A 221 5.27 -21.04 1.72
C ARG A 221 4.88 -19.65 1.25
N VAL A 222 5.80 -18.91 0.65
CA VAL A 222 5.60 -17.50 0.31
C VAL A 222 4.61 -17.34 -0.85
N LEU A 223 4.86 -17.98 -2.01
CA LEU A 223 3.98 -17.83 -3.17
C LEU A 223 2.51 -18.24 -2.88
N PRO A 224 2.24 -19.39 -2.23
CA PRO A 224 0.88 -19.78 -1.90
C PRO A 224 0.19 -18.85 -0.89
N ALA A 225 0.92 -18.32 0.10
CA ALA A 225 0.36 -17.39 1.09
C ALA A 225 -0.22 -16.12 0.44
N TYR A 226 0.28 -15.74 -0.73
CA TYR A 226 -0.19 -14.59 -1.50
C TYR A 226 -0.98 -14.96 -2.76
N GLY A 227 -1.44 -16.22 -2.86
CA GLY A 227 -2.26 -16.70 -3.99
C GLY A 227 -1.54 -16.68 -5.34
N ILE A 228 -0.20 -16.79 -5.34
CA ILE A 228 0.62 -16.76 -6.55
C ILE A 228 1.04 -18.17 -6.93
N GLU A 229 0.75 -18.58 -8.17
CA GLU A 229 1.22 -19.85 -8.68
C GLU A 229 2.70 -19.81 -9.08
N PRO A 230 3.50 -20.84 -8.73
CA PRO A 230 4.84 -21.00 -9.27
C PRO A 230 4.74 -21.23 -10.78
N ARG A 231 5.50 -20.43 -11.55
CA ARG A 231 5.66 -20.59 -12.98
C ARG A 231 6.46 -21.85 -13.15
N THR A 232 5.81 -22.89 -13.65
CA THR A 232 6.56 -23.95 -14.32
C THR A 232 7.22 -23.29 -15.52
N GLY A 233 8.55 -23.39 -15.63
CA GLY A 233 9.25 -22.94 -16.82
C GLY A 233 8.63 -23.52 -18.10
N PRO A 234 9.02 -23.00 -19.27
CA PRO A 234 8.40 -23.37 -20.53
C PRO A 234 8.30 -24.89 -20.66
N ARG A 235 7.08 -25.39 -20.85
CA ARG A 235 6.82 -26.84 -20.93
C ARG A 235 7.24 -27.42 -22.28
N SER A 236 7.54 -26.55 -23.24
CA SER A 236 8.04 -26.88 -24.56
C SER A 236 9.05 -25.84 -25.04
N ALA A 237 9.85 -26.20 -26.04
CA ALA A 237 10.81 -25.30 -26.67
C ALA A 237 10.14 -24.09 -27.35
N ASP A 238 8.85 -24.17 -27.67
CA ASP A 238 8.09 -23.11 -28.35
C ASP A 238 7.66 -21.99 -27.39
N GLU A 239 7.68 -22.23 -26.07
CA GLU A 239 7.39 -21.23 -25.03
C GLU A 239 8.64 -20.41 -24.61
N LEU A 240 9.81 -20.75 -25.16
CA LEU A 240 11.00 -19.91 -25.11
C LEU A 240 10.82 -18.79 -26.15
N GLY A 241 10.10 -17.73 -25.79
CA GLY A 241 9.93 -16.56 -26.66
C GLY A 241 11.28 -16.01 -27.15
N GLU A 242 11.25 -15.35 -28.32
CA GLU A 242 12.43 -14.79 -28.97
C GLU A 242 13.26 -13.90 -28.02
N PRO A 243 14.60 -13.94 -28.11
CA PRO A 243 15.48 -13.17 -27.24
C PRO A 243 15.17 -11.66 -27.39
N ILE A 244 15.08 -10.99 -26.24
CA ILE A 244 15.02 -9.52 -26.14
C ILE A 244 16.31 -8.92 -26.69
#